data_AF-A0A8S9ZUC7-F1
#
_entry.id   AF-A0A8S9ZUC7-F1
#
_cell.length_a   1.000
_cell.length_b   1.000
_cell.length_c   1.000
_cell.angle_alpha   90.00
_cell.angle_beta   90.00
_cell.angle_gamma   90.00
#
_symmetry.space_group_name_H-M   'P 1'
#
loop_
_entity.id
_entity.type
_entity.pdbx_description
1 polymer ?
#
loop_
_entity_poly.entity_id
_entity_poly.type
_entity_poly.pdbx_seq_one_letter_code
_entity_poly.pdbx_strand_id
1 'polypeptide(L)'
;MVGLLTFLRTIESSPSIVGLALGHDLTNLGLNLNSSKKNLFQSFGGPLSDFPCRIQDLDAKVPEEYLTNATIRDKLPNIKLNKLHEDVLFYLFYNCPGEVYQVAAASELYARDWRFHKIERFWLQRAAFSAPSIEIDGTYERCQYNAFDPIQWRRVPKEMVLEFADLEGKPTVPGMIQQKQNVRQQPPPSSEQNQNIPTINTTAISSLHKTIDGSLLINGAGPPPISFVLGQLKRISRGQTLPRPEVRLILSVLHENPELCAQLDSTEQFFDFFQYEPEIAGILLAFQLMYEPTNYLSNIEILLNMNIDVSLLVAANKFIQLCEYKNIKIPNDFLVKFISICISTCENGSSNGLAIDRLGFFDVFFL
;
A
#
# COMPACT_ATOMS: atom_id res chain seq x y z
N MET A 1 43.44 12.10 26.31
CA MET A 1 43.42 10.97 25.34
C MET A 1 43.54 9.59 25.99
N VAL A 2 44.17 9.41 27.16
CA VAL A 2 44.33 8.08 27.81
C VAL A 2 42.99 7.42 28.18
N GLY A 3 42.00 8.19 28.65
CA GLY A 3 40.71 7.65 29.07
C GLY A 3 39.91 6.95 27.97
N LEU A 4 39.92 7.48 26.74
CA LEU A 4 39.19 6.87 25.60
C LEU A 4 39.85 5.56 25.16
N LEU A 5 41.18 5.48 25.17
CA LEU A 5 41.89 4.26 24.80
C LEU A 5 41.67 3.14 25.83
N THR A 6 41.68 3.49 27.12
CA THR A 6 41.32 2.55 28.19
C THR A 6 39.88 2.08 28.04
N PHE A 7 38.97 3.00 27.72
CA PHE A 7 37.57 2.69 27.48
C PHE A 7 37.38 1.74 26.29
N LEU A 8 38.04 2.00 25.16
CA LEU A 8 38.01 1.11 23.99
C LEU A 8 38.56 -0.28 24.31
N ARG A 9 39.63 -0.39 25.11
CA ARG A 9 40.19 -1.68 25.52
C ARG A 9 39.28 -2.45 26.48
N THR A 10 38.49 -1.77 27.30
CA THR A 10 37.50 -2.41 28.19
C THR A 10 36.27 -2.96 27.46
N ILE A 11 35.98 -2.49 26.24
CA ILE A 11 34.88 -3.00 25.40
C ILE A 11 35.05 -4.48 25.09
N GLU A 12 36.28 -4.92 24.79
CA GLU A 12 36.60 -6.32 24.47
C GLU A 12 36.25 -7.27 25.62
N SER A 13 36.19 -6.75 26.86
CA SER A 13 35.90 -7.52 28.07
C SER A 13 34.43 -7.47 28.52
N SER A 14 33.61 -6.56 28.00
CA SER A 14 32.24 -6.34 28.51
C SER A 14 31.23 -6.01 27.40
N PRO A 15 30.33 -6.96 27.05
CA PRO A 15 29.38 -6.77 25.94
C PRO A 15 28.35 -5.66 26.18
N SER A 16 28.09 -5.28 27.44
CA SER A 16 27.16 -4.20 27.80
C SER A 16 27.69 -2.78 27.53
N ILE A 17 29.01 -2.59 27.46
CA ILE A 17 29.63 -1.27 27.24
C ILE A 17 29.93 -1.04 25.75
N VAL A 18 29.96 -2.10 24.93
CA VAL A 18 30.13 -2.05 23.47
C VAL A 18 29.20 -1.03 22.83
N GLY A 19 27.91 -1.06 23.18
CA GLY A 19 26.90 -0.18 22.61
C GLY A 19 27.05 1.30 22.98
N LEU A 20 27.66 1.60 24.13
CA LEU A 20 27.92 2.99 24.57
C LEU A 20 29.18 3.56 23.90
N ALA A 21 30.13 2.69 23.56
CA ALA A 21 31.44 3.09 23.10
C ALA A 21 31.62 3.05 21.58
N LEU A 22 31.08 2.02 20.93
CA LEU A 22 31.05 1.87 19.46
C LEU A 22 29.75 2.39 18.84
N GLY A 23 28.70 2.56 19.66
CA GLY A 23 27.37 2.91 19.21
C GLY A 23 26.56 1.70 18.72
N HIS A 24 25.32 1.96 18.32
CA HIS A 24 24.45 1.00 17.65
C HIS A 24 24.16 1.48 16.23
N ASP A 25 24.01 0.54 15.31
CA ASP A 25 23.49 0.83 13.99
C ASP A 25 22.01 1.20 14.09
N LEU A 26 21.73 2.49 13.94
CA LEU A 26 20.38 3.05 14.07
C LEU A 26 19.46 2.64 12.91
N THR A 27 20.00 2.15 11.79
CA THR A 27 19.20 1.73 10.63
C THR A 27 18.43 0.42 10.90
N ASN A 28 18.87 -0.35 11.89
CA ASN A 28 18.22 -1.61 12.30
C ASN A 28 17.13 -1.40 13.37
N LEU A 29 16.84 -0.16 13.76
CA LEU A 29 15.81 0.16 14.77
C LEU A 29 14.40 0.27 14.19
N GLY A 30 14.17 -0.20 12.95
CA GLY A 30 12.83 -0.18 12.35
C GLY A 30 12.30 1.20 11.98
N LEU A 31 13.14 2.24 12.06
CA LEU A 31 12.81 3.60 11.69
C LEU A 31 13.41 3.95 10.34
N ASN A 32 12.60 4.52 9.44
CA ASN A 32 13.09 5.00 8.16
C ASN A 32 13.75 6.39 8.29
N LEU A 33 15.01 6.41 8.70
CA LEU A 33 15.80 7.64 8.86
C LEU A 33 16.08 8.38 7.54
N ASN A 34 15.84 7.73 6.40
CA ASN A 34 16.02 8.31 5.06
C ASN A 34 14.77 9.05 4.55
N SER A 35 13.68 9.09 5.33
CA SER A 35 12.44 9.77 4.94
C SER A 35 12.60 11.29 5.06
N SER A 36 12.95 11.96 3.96
CA SER A 36 13.06 13.43 3.89
C SER A 36 11.73 14.17 3.86
N LYS A 37 10.62 13.47 3.56
CA LYS A 37 9.31 14.07 3.26
C LYS A 37 8.28 13.96 4.40
N LYS A 38 8.45 13.03 5.35
CA LYS A 38 7.45 12.74 6.41
C LYS A 38 8.08 12.71 7.79
N ASN A 39 7.36 13.29 8.77
CA ASN A 39 7.73 13.25 10.17
C ASN A 39 7.57 11.84 10.75
N LEU A 40 8.59 11.32 11.42
CA LEU A 40 8.57 9.97 12.01
C LEU A 40 7.63 9.85 13.21
N PHE A 41 7.43 10.93 13.98
CA PHE A 41 6.65 10.88 15.22
C PHE A 41 5.19 10.47 15.00
N GLN A 42 4.62 10.73 13.81
CA GLN A 42 3.23 10.39 13.53
C GLN A 42 2.99 8.87 13.51
N SER A 43 3.96 8.11 13.00
CA SER A 43 3.88 6.64 12.92
C SER A 43 4.79 5.97 13.95
N PHE A 44 5.15 6.67 15.03
CA PHE A 44 6.03 6.13 16.05
C PHE A 44 5.30 5.07 16.89
N GLY A 45 5.66 3.80 16.71
CA GLY A 45 5.05 2.67 17.42
C GLY A 45 5.41 2.58 18.91
N GLY A 46 6.32 3.44 19.40
CA GLY A 46 6.76 3.48 20.78
C GLY A 46 8.23 3.09 20.96
N PRO A 47 8.80 3.30 22.16
CA PRO A 47 10.24 3.17 22.41
C PRO A 47 10.76 1.71 22.37
N LEU A 48 9.86 0.73 22.45
CA LEU A 48 10.18 -0.71 22.41
C LEU A 48 9.63 -1.39 21.16
N SER A 49 9.07 -0.63 20.22
CA SER A 49 8.52 -1.19 19.00
C SER A 49 9.61 -1.32 17.95
N ASP A 50 9.72 -2.51 17.36
CA ASP A 50 10.63 -2.77 16.23
C ASP A 50 10.08 -2.24 14.90
N PHE A 51 8.82 -1.80 14.87
CA PHE A 51 8.13 -1.35 13.65
C PHE A 51 7.33 -0.06 13.90
N PRO A 52 7.09 0.75 12.85
CA PRO A 52 6.19 1.88 12.96
C PRO A 52 4.75 1.43 13.26
N CYS A 53 3.97 2.35 13.82
CA CYS A 53 2.55 2.17 14.09
C CYS A 53 1.80 1.81 12.80
N ARG A 54 0.94 0.79 12.86
CA ARG A 54 0.13 0.36 11.70
C ARG A 54 -0.98 1.38 11.49
N ILE A 55 -1.44 1.53 10.25
CA ILE A 55 -2.51 2.50 9.91
C ILE A 55 -3.76 2.30 10.77
N GLN A 56 -4.13 1.04 11.05
CA GLN A 56 -5.28 0.73 11.91
C GLN A 56 -5.10 1.10 13.39
N ASP A 57 -3.87 1.31 13.84
CA ASP A 57 -3.53 1.63 15.23
C ASP A 57 -3.39 3.16 15.43
N LEU A 58 -3.42 3.94 14.34
CA LEU A 58 -3.42 5.40 14.39
C LEU A 58 -4.84 5.94 14.59
N ASP A 59 -5.01 6.78 15.62
CA ASP A 59 -6.24 7.52 15.82
C ASP A 59 -6.39 8.60 14.73
N ALA A 60 -7.41 8.44 13.89
CA ALA A 60 -7.81 9.44 12.91
C ALA A 60 -9.11 10.11 13.35
N LYS A 61 -9.18 11.44 13.20
CA LYS A 61 -10.43 12.17 13.40
C LYS A 61 -11.36 11.90 12.23
N VAL A 62 -12.25 10.94 12.40
CA VAL A 62 -13.31 10.62 11.45
C VAL A 62 -14.59 11.41 11.76
N PRO A 63 -15.40 11.76 10.75
CA PRO A 63 -16.76 12.25 10.96
C PRO A 63 -17.59 11.32 11.84
N GLU A 64 -18.55 11.87 12.59
CA GLU A 64 -19.35 11.10 13.57
C GLU A 64 -20.18 10.01 12.89
N GLU A 65 -20.54 10.20 11.63
CA GLU A 65 -21.30 9.26 10.80
C GLU A 65 -20.56 7.93 10.59
N TYR A 66 -19.22 7.93 10.66
CA TYR A 66 -18.41 6.71 10.54
C TYR A 66 -18.24 5.95 11.86
N LEU A 67 -18.63 6.54 13.01
CA LEU A 67 -18.59 5.91 14.33
C LEU A 67 -19.76 4.94 14.55
N THR A 68 -20.01 4.10 13.56
CA THR A 68 -21.16 3.19 13.45
C THR A 68 -21.18 2.11 14.53
N ASN A 69 -20.03 1.73 15.09
CA ASN A 69 -19.96 0.72 16.13
C ASN A 69 -20.87 1.09 17.33
N ALA A 70 -20.95 2.36 17.72
CA ALA A 70 -21.81 2.78 18.82
C ALA A 70 -23.32 2.55 18.56
N THR A 71 -23.76 2.54 17.31
CA THR A 71 -25.18 2.49 16.93
C THR A 71 -25.64 1.12 16.44
N ILE A 72 -24.77 0.34 15.80
CA ILE A 72 -25.14 -0.93 15.15
C ILE A 72 -24.38 -2.16 15.65
N ARG A 73 -23.55 -2.05 16.70
CA ARG A 73 -22.76 -3.18 17.24
C ARG A 73 -23.56 -4.48 17.37
N ASP A 74 -24.75 -4.42 17.97
CA ASP A 74 -25.56 -5.60 18.26
C ASP A 74 -26.19 -6.22 17.00
N LYS A 75 -26.22 -5.48 15.89
CA LYS A 75 -26.75 -5.91 14.60
C LYS A 75 -25.65 -6.46 13.68
N LEU A 76 -24.38 -6.21 13.99
CA LEU A 76 -23.26 -6.64 13.15
C LEU A 76 -23.05 -8.16 13.28
N PRO A 77 -22.96 -8.89 12.15
CA PRO A 77 -22.68 -10.31 12.19
C PRO A 77 -21.26 -10.56 12.70
N ASN A 78 -21.09 -11.62 13.51
CA ASN A 78 -19.76 -12.08 13.89
C ASN A 78 -18.93 -12.38 12.64
N ILE A 79 -17.71 -11.87 12.60
CA ILE A 79 -16.79 -12.06 11.48
C ILE A 79 -16.47 -13.55 11.36
N LYS A 80 -16.85 -14.15 10.22
CA LYS A 80 -16.52 -15.53 9.87
C LYS A 80 -15.55 -15.51 8.69
N LEU A 81 -14.29 -15.89 8.93
CA LEU A 81 -13.22 -15.81 7.93
C LEU A 81 -13.53 -16.62 6.67
N ASN A 82 -14.20 -17.76 6.82
CA ASN A 82 -14.63 -18.60 5.68
C ASN A 82 -15.58 -17.90 4.70
N LYS A 83 -16.30 -16.85 5.13
CA LYS A 83 -17.19 -16.06 4.27
C LYS A 83 -16.51 -14.84 3.66
N LEU A 84 -15.29 -14.51 4.06
CA LEU A 84 -14.57 -13.34 3.56
C LEU A 84 -14.02 -13.60 2.16
N HIS A 85 -13.97 -12.55 1.35
CA HIS A 85 -13.32 -12.61 0.03
C HIS A 85 -11.81 -12.81 0.19
N GLU A 86 -11.16 -13.40 -0.81
CA GLU A 86 -9.72 -13.67 -0.77
C GLU A 86 -8.89 -12.40 -0.58
N ASP A 87 -9.31 -11.28 -1.16
CA ASP A 87 -8.61 -9.98 -0.98
C ASP A 87 -8.58 -9.54 0.48
N VAL A 88 -9.66 -9.78 1.24
CA VAL A 88 -9.70 -9.47 2.67
C VAL A 88 -8.77 -10.41 3.44
N LEU A 89 -8.67 -11.68 3.02
CA LEU A 89 -7.73 -12.63 3.63
C LEU A 89 -6.27 -12.22 3.36
N PHE A 90 -5.95 -11.78 2.12
CA PHE A 90 -4.64 -11.21 1.82
C PHE A 90 -4.37 -9.96 2.65
N TYR A 91 -5.36 -9.09 2.82
CA TYR A 91 -5.24 -7.90 3.64
C TYR A 91 -4.87 -8.25 5.08
N LEU A 92 -5.60 -9.17 5.70
CA LEU A 92 -5.32 -9.63 7.06
C LEU A 92 -3.93 -10.29 7.16
N PHE A 93 -3.54 -11.09 6.17
CA PHE A 93 -2.25 -11.77 6.17
C PHE A 93 -1.05 -10.81 6.12
N TYR A 94 -1.11 -9.78 5.27
CA TYR A 94 -0.01 -8.83 5.08
C TYR A 94 -0.02 -7.66 6.08
N ASN A 95 -1.17 -7.26 6.62
CA ASN A 95 -1.29 -6.09 7.53
C ASN A 95 -1.37 -6.44 9.01
N CYS A 96 -1.52 -7.72 9.38
CA CYS A 96 -1.57 -8.15 10.79
C CYS A 96 -0.44 -9.15 11.14
N PRO A 97 0.84 -8.84 10.88
CA PRO A 97 1.93 -9.77 11.14
C PRO A 97 2.06 -10.10 12.63
N GLY A 98 2.21 -11.38 12.96
CA GLY A 98 2.36 -11.87 14.34
C GLY A 98 1.04 -12.01 15.12
N GLU A 99 -0.09 -11.63 14.52
CA GLU A 99 -1.41 -11.74 15.14
C GLU A 99 -2.09 -13.08 14.81
N VAL A 100 -3.07 -13.46 15.62
CA VAL A 100 -3.92 -14.65 15.37
C VAL A 100 -4.63 -14.55 14.00
N TYR A 101 -4.98 -13.33 13.58
CA TYR A 101 -5.65 -13.07 12.31
C TYR A 101 -4.79 -13.45 11.09
N GLN A 102 -3.47 -13.29 11.14
CA GLN A 102 -2.59 -13.69 10.04
C GLN A 102 -2.62 -15.20 9.85
N VAL A 103 -2.51 -15.97 10.95
CA VAL A 103 -2.53 -17.44 10.88
C VAL A 103 -3.92 -17.94 10.45
N ALA A 104 -4.98 -17.30 10.93
CA ALA A 104 -6.34 -17.67 10.57
C ALA A 104 -6.64 -17.39 9.09
N ALA A 105 -6.20 -16.23 8.56
CA ALA A 105 -6.29 -15.92 7.13
C ALA A 105 -5.46 -16.90 6.28
N ALA A 106 -4.24 -17.22 6.71
CA ALA A 106 -3.40 -18.21 6.03
C ALA A 106 -4.07 -19.59 5.97
N SER A 107 -4.74 -20.02 7.05
CA SER A 107 -5.47 -21.29 7.10
C SER A 107 -6.64 -21.33 6.10
N GLU A 108 -7.39 -20.23 5.97
CA GLU A 108 -8.50 -20.13 5.02
C GLU A 108 -7.99 -20.06 3.57
N LEU A 109 -6.90 -19.32 3.30
CA LEU A 109 -6.24 -19.32 1.99
C LEU A 109 -5.75 -20.73 1.62
N TYR A 110 -5.14 -21.44 2.57
CA TYR A 110 -4.71 -22.83 2.36
C TYR A 110 -5.88 -23.77 2.03
N ALA A 111 -7.03 -23.58 2.68
CA ALA A 111 -8.26 -24.34 2.40
C ALA A 111 -8.86 -24.03 1.02
N ARG A 112 -8.49 -22.90 0.41
CA ARG A 112 -8.85 -22.47 -0.96
C ARG A 112 -7.73 -22.75 -1.97
N ASP A 113 -6.88 -23.72 -1.68
CA ASP A 113 -5.78 -24.17 -2.54
C ASP A 113 -4.68 -23.14 -2.85
N TRP A 114 -4.63 -22.04 -2.09
CA TRP A 114 -3.47 -21.17 -2.10
C TRP A 114 -2.33 -21.78 -1.30
N ARG A 115 -1.10 -21.61 -1.78
CA ARG A 115 0.13 -22.02 -1.11
C ARG A 115 1.04 -20.83 -0.98
N PHE A 116 1.71 -20.71 0.16
CA PHE A 116 2.64 -19.63 0.41
C PHE A 116 4.06 -20.08 0.07
N HIS A 117 4.79 -19.27 -0.71
CA HIS A 117 6.19 -19.52 -1.04
C HIS A 117 7.08 -18.87 0.01
N LYS A 118 7.83 -19.64 0.80
CA LYS A 118 8.58 -19.14 1.96
C LYS A 118 9.70 -18.16 1.58
N ILE A 119 10.40 -18.46 0.47
CA ILE A 119 11.52 -17.64 -0.01
C ILE A 119 11.02 -16.35 -0.68
N GLU A 120 10.14 -16.47 -1.67
CA GLU A 120 9.64 -15.34 -2.47
C GLU A 120 8.53 -14.52 -1.79
N ARG A 121 7.91 -15.07 -0.73
CA ARG A 121 6.93 -14.40 0.16
C ARG A 121 5.62 -13.96 -0.49
N PHE A 122 5.14 -14.72 -1.46
CA PHE A 122 3.83 -14.51 -2.07
C PHE A 122 2.96 -15.78 -2.02
N TRP A 123 1.66 -15.56 -2.11
CA TRP A 123 0.67 -16.62 -2.26
C TRP A 123 0.49 -16.96 -3.73
N LEU A 124 0.42 -18.26 -4.03
CA LEU A 124 0.21 -18.77 -5.38
C LEU A 124 -0.80 -19.90 -5.39
N GLN A 125 -1.50 -20.00 -6.51
CA GLN A 125 -2.40 -21.10 -6.82
C GLN A 125 -2.12 -21.57 -8.25
N ARG A 126 -2.35 -22.85 -8.54
CA ARG A 126 -2.23 -23.36 -9.91
C ARG A 126 -3.32 -22.74 -10.78
N ALA A 127 -2.97 -22.36 -12.01
CA ALA A 127 -3.98 -21.84 -12.93
C ALA A 127 -4.90 -22.98 -13.40
N ALA A 128 -6.23 -22.80 -13.32
CA ALA A 128 -7.22 -23.85 -13.59
C ALA A 128 -7.19 -24.40 -15.04
N PHE A 129 -6.63 -23.64 -15.99
CA PHE A 129 -6.58 -23.98 -17.41
C PHE A 129 -5.15 -24.11 -17.96
N SER A 130 -4.14 -24.25 -17.09
CA SER A 130 -2.75 -24.42 -17.53
C SER A 130 -2.49 -25.84 -18.03
N ALA A 131 -1.44 -25.96 -18.85
CA ALA A 131 -0.88 -27.25 -19.25
C ALA A 131 -0.52 -28.09 -17.99
N PRO A 132 -0.61 -29.44 -18.08
CA PRO A 132 -0.27 -30.32 -16.97
C PRO A 132 1.13 -29.99 -16.46
N SER A 133 1.27 -29.97 -15.13
CA SER A 133 2.54 -29.65 -14.48
C SER A 133 3.63 -30.62 -14.92
N ILE A 134 4.78 -30.08 -15.32
CA ILE A 134 5.95 -30.88 -15.63
C ILE A 134 6.67 -31.10 -14.30
N GLU A 135 6.47 -32.28 -13.72
CA GLU A 135 7.25 -32.71 -12.56
C GLU A 135 8.65 -33.09 -13.03
N ILE A 136 9.66 -32.46 -12.41
CA ILE A 136 11.07 -32.77 -12.64
C ILE A 136 11.55 -33.45 -11.37
N ASP A 137 11.90 -34.73 -11.48
CA ASP A 137 12.44 -35.56 -10.40
C ASP A 137 11.57 -35.66 -9.14
N GLY A 138 10.26 -35.38 -9.23
CA GLY A 138 9.30 -35.45 -8.11
C GLY A 138 9.50 -34.38 -7.01
N THR A 139 10.51 -33.53 -7.15
CA THR A 139 10.87 -32.48 -6.17
C THR A 139 10.49 -31.09 -6.67
N TYR A 140 10.49 -30.92 -8.00
CA TYR A 140 10.23 -29.67 -8.68
C TYR A 140 9.04 -29.78 -9.59
N GLU A 141 8.38 -28.65 -9.79
CA GLU A 141 7.24 -28.53 -10.66
C GLU A 141 7.33 -27.27 -11.51
N ARG A 142 7.31 -27.42 -12.83
CA ARG A 142 7.14 -26.28 -13.73
C ARG A 142 5.68 -26.18 -14.16
N CYS A 143 5.02 -25.08 -13.79
CA CYS A 143 3.64 -24.79 -14.17
C CYS A 143 3.39 -23.28 -14.28
N GLN A 144 2.24 -22.91 -14.85
CA GLN A 144 1.70 -21.55 -14.77
C GLN A 144 0.86 -21.42 -13.50
N TYR A 145 1.23 -20.45 -12.68
CA TYR A 145 0.55 -20.12 -11.43
C TYR A 145 -0.10 -18.74 -11.52
N ASN A 146 -1.18 -18.55 -10.77
CA ASN A 146 -1.67 -17.22 -10.44
C ASN A 146 -1.06 -16.82 -9.09
N ALA A 147 -0.10 -15.90 -9.12
CA ALA A 147 0.52 -15.34 -7.93
C ALA A 147 -0.22 -14.08 -7.50
N PHE A 148 -0.38 -13.85 -6.20
CA PHE A 148 -0.89 -12.58 -5.68
C PHE A 148 0.28 -11.63 -5.41
N ASP A 149 0.27 -10.47 -6.07
CA ASP A 149 1.24 -9.40 -5.85
C ASP A 149 0.71 -8.44 -4.77
N PRO A 150 1.32 -8.41 -3.55
CA PRO A 150 0.87 -7.54 -2.48
C PRO A 150 1.20 -6.06 -2.70
N ILE A 151 2.11 -5.73 -3.61
CA ILE A 151 2.50 -4.34 -3.91
C ILE A 151 1.52 -3.72 -4.90
N GLN A 152 1.17 -4.47 -5.95
CA GLN A 152 0.20 -4.03 -6.97
C GLN A 152 -1.25 -4.41 -6.63
N TRP A 153 -1.46 -5.14 -5.54
CA TRP A 153 -2.75 -5.64 -5.08
C TRP A 153 -3.56 -6.38 -6.15
N ARG A 154 -2.90 -7.29 -6.89
CA ARG A 154 -3.54 -8.00 -8.00
C ARG A 154 -2.99 -9.40 -8.20
N ARG A 155 -3.77 -10.24 -8.87
CA ARG A 155 -3.30 -11.56 -9.34
C ARG A 155 -2.53 -11.39 -10.64
N VAL A 156 -1.36 -12.00 -10.71
CA VAL A 156 -0.46 -11.97 -11.86
C VAL A 156 -0.19 -13.41 -12.29
N PRO A 157 -0.42 -13.75 -13.57
CA PRO A 157 0.01 -15.04 -14.10
C PRO A 157 1.54 -15.08 -14.14
N LYS A 158 2.13 -16.12 -13.57
CA LYS A 158 3.58 -16.31 -13.47
C LYS A 158 3.93 -17.75 -13.85
N GLU A 159 4.78 -17.92 -14.85
CA GLU A 159 5.41 -19.20 -15.15
C GLU A 159 6.64 -19.34 -14.25
N MET A 160 6.73 -20.41 -13.48
CA MET A 160 7.87 -20.65 -12.60
C MET A 160 8.14 -22.15 -12.41
N VAL A 161 9.39 -22.46 -12.08
CA VAL A 161 9.78 -23.76 -11.53
C VAL A 161 9.70 -23.63 -10.02
N LEU A 162 8.82 -24.41 -9.41
CA LEU A 162 8.52 -24.37 -7.98
C LEU A 162 9.09 -25.62 -7.32
N GLU A 163 9.84 -25.44 -6.23
CA GLU A 163 10.27 -26.55 -5.39
C GLU A 163 9.22 -26.80 -4.30
N PHE A 164 8.79 -28.06 -4.11
CA PHE A 164 7.80 -28.37 -3.07
C PHE A 164 8.32 -28.07 -1.66
N ALA A 165 9.64 -28.12 -1.45
CA ALA A 165 10.28 -27.78 -0.19
C ALA A 165 10.14 -26.29 0.18
N ASP A 166 9.95 -25.40 -0.80
CA ASP A 166 9.80 -23.97 -0.59
C ASP A 166 8.37 -23.54 -0.27
N LEU A 167 7.41 -24.44 -0.47
CA LEU A 167 6.03 -24.22 -0.07
C LEU A 167 5.86 -24.42 1.43
N GLU A 168 4.99 -23.58 1.99
CA GLU A 168 4.57 -23.73 3.37
C GLU A 168 3.49 -24.82 3.50
N GLY A 169 3.60 -25.58 4.60
CA GLY A 169 2.58 -26.55 5.00
C GLY A 169 1.33 -25.88 5.55
N LYS A 170 0.39 -26.70 6.05
CA LYS A 170 -0.84 -26.17 6.65
C LYS A 170 -0.51 -25.27 7.85
N PRO A 171 -0.96 -24.00 7.86
CA PRO A 171 -0.74 -23.08 8.97
C PRO A 171 -1.33 -23.65 10.26
N THR A 172 -0.57 -23.58 11.35
CA THR A 172 -1.01 -24.06 12.67
C THR A 172 -1.02 -22.88 13.64
N VAL A 173 -2.14 -22.68 14.34
CA VAL A 173 -2.26 -21.64 15.37
C VAL A 173 -1.43 -22.04 16.60
N PRO A 174 -0.40 -21.25 16.98
CA PRO A 174 0.32 -21.49 18.22
C PRO A 174 -0.65 -21.40 19.41
N GLY A 175 -0.85 -22.50 20.13
CA GLY A 175 -1.76 -22.59 21.29
C GLY A 175 -2.83 -23.67 21.22
N MET A 176 -3.22 -24.17 20.02
CA MET A 176 -4.22 -25.26 19.93
C MET A 176 -3.66 -26.65 20.26
N ILE A 177 -2.35 -26.80 20.45
CA ILE A 177 -1.71 -28.07 20.82
C ILE A 177 -2.02 -28.46 22.28
N GLN A 178 -2.33 -27.51 23.17
CA GLN A 178 -2.61 -27.83 24.58
C GLN A 178 -4.03 -28.37 24.86
N GLN A 179 -5.01 -28.18 23.96
CA GLN A 179 -6.38 -28.65 24.20
C GLN A 179 -6.70 -30.06 23.70
N LYS A 180 -5.85 -30.67 22.84
CA LYS A 180 -6.10 -32.03 22.32
C LYS A 180 -5.50 -33.17 23.14
N GLN A 181 -4.71 -32.88 24.19
CA GLN A 181 -4.15 -33.94 25.06
C GLN A 181 -4.85 -34.11 26.42
N ASN A 182 -5.78 -33.23 26.83
CA ASN A 182 -6.39 -33.28 28.17
C ASN A 182 -7.87 -33.73 28.25
N VAL A 183 -8.44 -34.38 27.23
CA VAL A 183 -9.84 -34.89 27.29
C VAL A 183 -9.94 -36.38 27.67
N ARG A 184 -8.86 -37.02 28.13
CA ARG A 184 -8.97 -38.32 28.80
C ARG A 184 -8.45 -38.23 30.22
N GLN A 185 -9.42 -38.35 31.14
CA GLN A 185 -9.32 -38.58 32.59
C GLN A 185 -9.47 -37.32 33.46
N GLN A 186 -10.70 -37.09 33.94
CA GLN A 186 -10.95 -36.44 35.24
C GLN A 186 -11.71 -37.43 36.13
N PRO A 187 -11.27 -37.61 37.39
CA PRO A 187 -12.15 -37.83 38.54
C PRO A 187 -12.37 -36.50 39.32
N PRO A 188 -13.35 -36.46 40.26
CA PRO A 188 -13.99 -35.23 40.78
C PRO A 188 -13.19 -34.49 41.88
N PRO A 189 -13.63 -33.29 42.33
CA PRO A 189 -12.74 -32.25 42.86
C PRO A 189 -12.61 -32.24 44.39
N SER A 190 -11.46 -31.76 44.87
CA SER A 190 -11.26 -31.32 46.25
C SER A 190 -10.38 -30.07 46.31
N SER A 191 -11.03 -28.98 46.73
CA SER A 191 -10.63 -27.86 47.61
C SER A 191 -9.15 -27.47 47.85
N GLU A 192 -8.96 -26.15 47.85
CA GLU A 192 -8.04 -25.29 48.65
C GLU A 192 -6.77 -24.64 48.02
N GLN A 193 -6.92 -23.31 47.84
CA GLN A 193 -6.09 -22.19 48.31
C GLN A 193 -4.62 -21.95 47.86
N ASN A 194 -4.43 -20.66 47.50
CA ASN A 194 -3.30 -19.74 47.70
C ASN A 194 -2.23 -19.51 46.61
N GLN A 195 -2.27 -18.25 46.12
CA GLN A 195 -1.19 -17.26 45.95
C GLN A 195 0.18 -17.74 45.46
N ASN A 196 0.61 -17.25 44.28
CA ASN A 196 1.77 -16.35 44.15
C ASN A 196 2.07 -16.00 42.68
N ILE A 197 2.40 -14.73 42.44
CA ILE A 197 2.97 -14.16 41.21
C ILE A 197 4.45 -14.58 41.13
N PRO A 198 4.99 -14.91 39.94
CA PRO A 198 6.19 -14.17 39.52
C PRO A 198 6.28 -13.86 38.01
N THR A 199 6.85 -12.69 37.76
CA THR A 199 7.46 -12.12 36.55
C THR A 199 8.65 -12.93 36.04
N ILE A 200 8.75 -13.25 34.72
CA ILE A 200 10.00 -13.60 33.98
C ILE A 200 9.78 -13.24 32.48
N ASN A 201 10.36 -12.15 31.97
CA ASN A 201 11.63 -11.99 31.23
C ASN A 201 11.64 -12.50 29.77
N THR A 202 11.88 -11.53 28.88
CA THR A 202 12.31 -11.64 27.47
C THR A 202 13.74 -12.16 27.35
N THR A 203 14.03 -12.90 26.26
CA THR A 203 15.29 -13.11 25.48
C THR A 203 15.29 -14.59 24.98
N ALA A 204 15.64 -14.98 23.75
CA ALA A 204 16.40 -14.35 22.68
C ALA A 204 16.30 -15.17 21.35
N ILE A 205 16.78 -14.55 20.26
CA ILE A 205 17.46 -15.13 19.06
C ILE A 205 16.53 -15.66 17.94
N SER A 206 16.36 -15.00 16.79
CA SER A 206 17.29 -14.42 15.78
C SER A 206 18.10 -15.44 14.98
N SER A 207 17.67 -15.77 13.75
CA SER A 207 18.60 -16.17 12.68
C SER A 207 17.92 -16.24 11.31
N LEU A 208 18.67 -15.81 10.29
CA LEU A 208 18.50 -15.95 8.83
C LEU A 208 17.71 -14.87 8.08
N HIS A 209 18.43 -13.79 7.75
CA HIS A 209 18.28 -13.08 6.48
C HIS A 209 19.66 -12.90 5.84
N LYS A 210 19.84 -13.46 4.64
CA LYS A 210 20.87 -13.01 3.70
C LYS A 210 20.44 -13.30 2.26
N THR A 211 20.50 -12.22 1.47
CA THR A 211 20.69 -12.16 0.01
C THR A 211 19.47 -12.44 -0.88
N ILE A 212 19.00 -11.42 -1.62
CA ILE A 212 19.27 -11.23 -3.07
C ILE A 212 18.74 -9.85 -3.51
N ASP A 213 19.55 -9.22 -4.37
CA ASP A 213 19.56 -7.83 -4.79
C ASP A 213 18.43 -7.41 -5.74
N GLY A 214 17.97 -6.16 -5.55
CA GLY A 214 17.19 -5.43 -6.52
C GLY A 214 18.08 -4.77 -7.58
N SER A 215 18.10 -5.34 -8.78
CA SER A 215 18.66 -4.69 -9.96
C SER A 215 17.53 -4.21 -10.87
N LEU A 216 17.34 -2.89 -10.93
CA LEU A 216 17.06 -2.06 -12.13
C LEU A 216 16.64 -0.65 -11.69
N LEU A 217 17.51 0.03 -10.93
CA LEU A 217 17.53 1.49 -10.89
C LEU A 217 18.46 1.95 -12.02
N ILE A 218 17.88 2.53 -13.08
CA ILE A 218 18.66 3.28 -14.06
C ILE A 218 19.13 4.56 -13.37
N ASN A 219 20.39 4.54 -12.95
CA ASN A 219 21.37 5.62 -12.91
C ASN A 219 20.89 7.03 -12.50
N GLY A 220 21.14 7.40 -11.24
CA GLY A 220 22.14 8.41 -10.88
C GLY A 220 22.15 9.80 -11.56
N ALA A 221 21.05 10.30 -12.09
CA ALA A 221 20.93 11.70 -12.52
C ALA A 221 20.03 12.47 -11.55
N GLY A 222 20.43 13.69 -11.18
CA GLY A 222 19.58 14.62 -10.41
C GLY A 222 18.25 14.94 -11.12
N PRO A 223 17.40 15.82 -10.55
CA PRO A 223 16.13 16.19 -11.18
C PRO A 223 16.35 16.60 -12.64
N PRO A 224 15.52 16.12 -13.59
CA PRO A 224 15.72 16.39 -15.00
C PRO A 224 15.70 17.91 -15.25
N PRO A 225 16.52 18.41 -16.18
CA PRO A 225 16.60 19.85 -16.44
C PRO A 225 15.22 20.39 -16.88
N ILE A 226 14.85 21.57 -16.39
CA ILE A 226 13.56 22.21 -16.68
C ILE A 226 13.31 22.34 -18.20
N SER A 227 14.38 22.56 -18.99
CA SER A 227 14.31 22.60 -20.46
C SER A 227 13.84 21.29 -21.09
N PHE A 228 14.17 20.14 -20.49
CA PHE A 228 13.66 18.84 -20.92
C PHE A 228 12.16 18.74 -20.66
N VAL A 229 11.70 19.10 -19.46
CA VAL A 229 10.28 19.05 -19.08
C VAL A 229 9.42 19.93 -20.01
N LEU A 230 9.86 21.16 -20.28
CA LEU A 230 9.18 22.06 -21.23
C LEU A 230 9.18 21.52 -22.66
N GLY A 231 10.27 20.86 -23.07
CA GLY A 231 10.37 20.20 -24.36
C GLY A 231 9.35 19.06 -24.50
N GLN A 232 9.17 18.26 -23.45
CA GLN A 232 8.18 17.18 -23.45
C GLN A 232 6.75 17.70 -23.39
N LEU A 233 6.45 18.74 -22.60
CA LEU A 233 5.13 19.37 -22.56
C LEU A 233 4.71 19.91 -23.94
N LYS A 234 5.64 20.53 -24.67
CA LYS A 234 5.42 20.97 -26.06
C LYS A 234 5.20 19.83 -27.05
N ARG A 235 5.65 18.62 -26.76
CA ARG A 235 5.39 17.43 -27.59
C ARG A 235 4.00 16.87 -27.32
N ILE A 236 3.58 16.85 -26.06
CA ILE A 236 2.23 16.43 -25.65
C ILE A 236 1.19 17.40 -26.20
N SER A 237 1.42 18.71 -26.12
CA SER A 237 0.54 19.72 -26.73
C SER A 237 0.53 19.71 -28.27
N ARG A 238 1.35 18.89 -28.90
CA ARG A 238 1.30 18.61 -30.35
C ARG A 238 0.72 17.22 -30.67
N GLY A 239 0.12 16.57 -29.68
CA GLY A 239 -0.52 15.26 -29.79
C GLY A 239 0.42 14.06 -29.82
N GLN A 240 1.64 14.18 -29.29
CA GLN A 240 2.55 13.04 -29.15
C GLN A 240 2.38 12.36 -27.78
N THR A 241 2.22 11.03 -27.80
CA THR A 241 2.25 10.21 -26.60
C THR A 241 3.69 9.89 -26.20
N LEU A 242 3.97 9.89 -24.90
CA LEU A 242 5.31 9.66 -24.33
C LEU A 242 5.40 8.28 -23.67
N PRO A 243 6.60 7.69 -23.57
CA PRO A 243 6.78 6.46 -22.82
C PRO A 243 6.51 6.70 -21.32
N ARG A 244 5.79 5.77 -20.67
CA ARG A 244 5.42 5.84 -19.24
C ARG A 244 6.53 6.26 -18.27
N PRO A 245 7.81 5.82 -18.38
CA PRO A 245 8.87 6.31 -17.49
C PRO A 245 9.13 7.82 -17.63
N GLU A 246 9.05 8.38 -18.84
CA GLU A 246 9.23 9.82 -19.07
C GLU A 246 8.04 10.61 -18.49
N VAL A 247 6.82 10.12 -18.68
CA VAL A 247 5.60 10.71 -18.10
C VAL A 247 5.70 10.80 -16.57
N ARG A 248 6.15 9.72 -15.91
CA ARG A 248 6.34 9.71 -14.44
C ARG A 248 7.36 10.76 -13.97
N LEU A 249 8.45 10.93 -14.71
CA LEU A 249 9.45 11.94 -14.39
C LEU A 249 8.88 13.36 -14.55
N ILE A 250 8.17 13.63 -15.65
CA ILE A 250 7.52 14.93 -15.90
C ILE A 250 6.49 15.24 -14.81
N LEU A 251 5.61 14.29 -14.48
CA LEU A 251 4.60 14.43 -13.44
C LEU A 251 5.23 14.71 -12.07
N SER A 252 6.35 14.06 -11.74
CA SER A 252 7.06 14.31 -10.47
C SER A 252 7.58 15.75 -10.37
N VAL A 253 8.09 16.31 -11.47
CA VAL A 253 8.61 17.67 -11.52
C VAL A 253 7.48 18.70 -11.51
N LEU A 254 6.41 18.46 -12.27
CA LEU A 254 5.24 19.35 -12.35
C LEU A 254 4.43 19.39 -11.06
N HIS A 255 4.35 18.27 -10.35
CA HIS A 255 3.72 18.22 -9.04
C HIS A 255 4.45 19.10 -8.01
N GLU A 256 5.78 19.17 -8.07
CA GLU A 256 6.58 20.06 -7.22
C GLU A 256 6.52 21.51 -7.72
N ASN A 257 6.61 21.72 -9.04
CA ASN A 257 6.67 23.03 -9.70
C ASN A 257 5.55 23.21 -10.75
N PRO A 258 4.31 23.50 -10.34
CA PRO A 258 3.19 23.69 -11.25
C PRO A 258 3.32 24.98 -12.09
N GLU A 259 4.14 25.94 -11.65
CA GLU A 259 4.42 27.20 -12.36
C GLU A 259 5.10 26.99 -13.73
N LEU A 260 5.69 25.82 -13.97
CA LEU A 260 6.21 25.48 -15.30
C LEU A 260 5.10 25.45 -16.37
N CYS A 261 3.84 25.28 -15.96
CA CYS A 261 2.69 25.41 -16.83
C CYS A 261 2.44 26.86 -17.30
N ALA A 262 2.96 27.88 -16.59
CA ALA A 262 2.84 29.28 -16.99
C ALA A 262 3.57 29.61 -18.31
N GLN A 263 4.54 28.77 -18.68
CA GLN A 263 5.32 28.93 -19.91
C GLN A 263 4.66 28.29 -21.13
N LEU A 264 3.43 27.78 -20.97
CA LEU A 264 2.60 27.17 -21.99
C LEU A 264 1.43 28.13 -22.27
N ASP A 265 1.24 28.56 -23.53
CA ASP A 265 0.12 29.42 -23.91
C ASP A 265 -1.22 28.71 -23.61
N SER A 266 -1.99 29.25 -22.66
CA SER A 266 -2.77 28.48 -21.66
C SER A 266 -4.26 28.24 -21.94
N THR A 267 -4.73 28.29 -23.19
CA THR A 267 -6.16 28.00 -23.52
C THR A 267 -6.38 26.86 -24.50
N GLU A 268 -5.63 26.75 -25.60
CA GLU A 268 -5.84 25.66 -26.57
C GLU A 268 -5.22 24.33 -26.11
N GLN A 269 -4.18 24.38 -25.27
CA GLN A 269 -3.40 23.19 -24.89
C GLN A 269 -4.08 22.34 -23.80
N PHE A 270 -5.12 22.86 -23.12
CA PHE A 270 -5.82 22.10 -22.08
C PHE A 270 -6.46 20.82 -22.65
N PHE A 271 -7.08 20.91 -23.84
CA PHE A 271 -7.68 19.76 -24.50
C PHE A 271 -6.66 18.74 -24.96
N ASP A 272 -5.51 19.21 -25.47
CA ASP A 272 -4.42 18.31 -25.84
C ASP A 272 -3.91 17.56 -24.60
N PHE A 273 -3.67 18.26 -23.49
CA PHE A 273 -3.30 17.58 -22.25
C PHE A 273 -4.41 16.63 -21.77
N PHE A 274 -5.68 17.03 -21.82
CA PHE A 274 -6.78 16.19 -21.39
C PHE A 274 -6.89 14.91 -22.23
N GLN A 275 -6.68 15.00 -23.53
CA GLN A 275 -6.78 13.89 -24.46
C GLN A 275 -5.59 12.92 -24.38
N TYR A 276 -4.37 13.45 -24.23
CA TYR A 276 -3.14 12.64 -24.30
C TYR A 276 -2.58 12.27 -22.93
N GLU A 277 -2.66 13.15 -21.93
CA GLU A 277 -2.13 12.94 -20.56
C GLU A 277 -3.00 13.67 -19.50
N PRO A 278 -4.15 13.09 -19.10
CA PRO A 278 -5.14 13.76 -18.26
C PRO A 278 -4.62 14.18 -16.88
N GLU A 279 -3.59 13.52 -16.35
CA GLU A 279 -2.94 13.95 -15.11
C GLU A 279 -2.31 15.35 -15.24
N ILE A 280 -1.73 15.67 -16.39
CA ILE A 280 -1.16 17.01 -16.64
C ILE A 280 -2.26 18.05 -16.74
N ALA A 281 -3.41 17.70 -17.33
CA ALA A 281 -4.58 18.58 -17.37
C ALA A 281 -5.09 18.93 -15.96
N GLY A 282 -5.09 17.96 -15.04
CA GLY A 282 -5.42 18.19 -13.62
C GLY A 282 -4.44 19.14 -12.92
N ILE A 283 -3.13 18.99 -13.18
CA ILE A 283 -2.10 19.90 -12.66
C ILE A 283 -2.28 21.30 -13.24
N LEU A 284 -2.58 21.41 -14.54
CA LEU A 284 -2.81 22.69 -15.21
C LEU A 284 -4.03 23.42 -14.64
N LEU A 285 -5.12 22.72 -14.34
CA LEU A 285 -6.29 23.31 -13.67
C LEU A 285 -5.95 23.86 -12.28
N ALA A 286 -5.15 23.14 -11.51
CA ALA A 286 -4.73 23.59 -10.20
C ALA A 286 -3.80 24.82 -10.30
N PHE A 287 -2.89 24.85 -11.28
CA PHE A 287 -2.10 26.04 -11.59
C PHE A 287 -2.99 27.23 -11.99
N GLN A 288 -3.95 27.03 -12.89
CA GLN A 288 -4.88 28.08 -13.33
C GLN A 288 -5.73 28.60 -12.15
N LEU A 289 -6.15 27.73 -11.24
CA LEU A 289 -6.86 28.16 -10.02
C LEU A 289 -6.00 29.09 -9.15
N MET A 290 -4.68 28.87 -9.09
CA MET A 290 -3.75 29.68 -8.30
C MET A 290 -3.40 31.03 -8.95
N TYR A 291 -3.17 31.03 -10.27
CA TYR A 291 -2.52 32.17 -10.95
C TYR A 291 -3.32 32.76 -12.13
N GLU A 292 -4.25 32.01 -12.74
CA GLU A 292 -5.01 32.41 -13.94
C GLU A 292 -6.52 32.07 -13.84
N PRO A 293 -7.29 32.77 -12.99
CA PRO A 293 -8.66 32.40 -12.66
C PRO A 293 -9.63 32.47 -13.86
N THR A 294 -9.35 33.29 -14.88
CA THR A 294 -10.17 33.38 -16.10
C THR A 294 -10.08 32.10 -16.93
N ASN A 295 -8.88 31.54 -17.08
CA ASN A 295 -8.64 30.30 -17.81
C ASN A 295 -9.19 29.10 -17.04
N TYR A 296 -9.06 29.12 -15.70
CA TYR A 296 -9.66 28.11 -14.83
C TYR A 296 -11.18 28.03 -15.03
N LEU A 297 -11.90 29.15 -14.98
CA LEU A 297 -13.37 29.15 -15.11
C LEU A 297 -13.84 28.61 -16.47
N SER A 298 -13.15 28.96 -17.56
CA SER A 298 -13.46 28.43 -18.88
C SER A 298 -13.23 26.92 -18.97
N ASN A 299 -12.06 26.45 -18.54
CA ASN A 299 -11.68 25.04 -18.68
C ASN A 299 -12.47 24.13 -17.73
N ILE A 300 -12.78 24.60 -16.52
CA ILE A 300 -13.56 23.82 -15.56
C ILE A 300 -15.03 23.69 -15.98
N GLU A 301 -15.62 24.74 -16.55
CA GLU A 301 -16.99 24.69 -17.06
C GLU A 301 -17.10 23.70 -18.23
N ILE A 302 -16.13 23.73 -19.15
CA ILE A 302 -16.08 22.78 -20.26
C ILE A 302 -15.90 21.35 -19.73
N LEU A 303 -14.96 21.14 -18.79
CA LEU A 303 -14.71 19.83 -18.19
C LEU A 303 -15.94 19.27 -17.47
N LEU A 304 -16.66 20.09 -16.71
CA LEU A 304 -17.88 19.68 -16.01
C LEU A 304 -19.07 19.47 -16.96
N ASN A 305 -19.03 20.00 -18.18
CA ASN A 305 -20.05 19.76 -19.20
C ASN A 305 -19.76 18.52 -20.07
N MET A 306 -18.61 17.85 -19.89
CA MET A 306 -18.30 16.60 -20.59
C MET A 306 -18.99 15.40 -19.94
N ASN A 307 -19.20 14.34 -20.74
CA ASN A 307 -19.62 13.04 -20.20
C ASN A 307 -18.52 12.46 -19.32
N ILE A 308 -18.91 11.74 -18.25
CA ILE A 308 -17.94 11.05 -17.40
C ILE A 308 -17.24 9.95 -18.17
N ASP A 309 -15.92 10.07 -18.26
CA ASP A 309 -15.01 9.04 -18.71
C ASP A 309 -13.83 8.88 -17.73
N VAL A 310 -12.96 7.90 -18.02
CA VAL A 310 -11.78 7.63 -17.17
C VAL A 310 -10.81 8.82 -17.17
N SER A 311 -10.71 9.55 -18.28
CA SER A 311 -9.82 10.71 -18.42
C SER A 311 -10.27 11.88 -17.54
N LEU A 312 -11.59 12.14 -17.50
CA LEU A 312 -12.23 13.13 -16.64
C LEU A 312 -11.93 12.86 -15.17
N LEU A 313 -12.15 11.61 -14.76
CA LEU A 313 -11.84 11.16 -13.41
C LEU A 313 -10.36 11.39 -13.13
N VAL A 314 -9.44 10.86 -13.94
CA VAL A 314 -7.99 10.98 -13.70
C VAL A 314 -7.54 12.46 -13.58
N ALA A 315 -8.06 13.34 -14.44
CA ALA A 315 -7.77 14.78 -14.37
C ALA A 315 -8.31 15.41 -13.08
N ALA A 316 -9.56 15.10 -12.70
CA ALA A 316 -10.18 15.59 -11.47
C ALA A 316 -9.44 15.12 -10.22
N ASN A 317 -9.01 13.85 -10.17
CA ASN A 317 -8.22 13.33 -9.04
C ASN A 317 -6.94 14.13 -8.88
N LYS A 318 -6.24 14.34 -10.01
CA LYS A 318 -4.93 14.97 -9.98
C LYS A 318 -5.04 16.44 -9.58
N PHE A 319 -6.10 17.11 -10.01
CA PHE A 319 -6.46 18.45 -9.55
C PHE A 319 -6.67 18.50 -8.04
N ILE A 320 -7.53 17.60 -7.49
CA ILE A 320 -7.83 17.52 -6.05
C ILE A 320 -6.55 17.27 -5.25
N GLN A 321 -5.76 16.26 -5.62
CA GLN A 321 -4.50 15.91 -4.96
C GLN A 321 -3.52 17.09 -4.92
N LEU A 322 -3.41 17.84 -6.01
CA LEU A 322 -2.50 18.99 -6.04
C LEU A 322 -3.03 20.16 -5.19
N CYS A 323 -4.33 20.40 -5.20
CA CYS A 323 -4.96 21.39 -4.33
C CYS A 323 -4.72 21.06 -2.84
N GLU A 324 -4.90 19.81 -2.44
CA GLU A 324 -4.61 19.36 -1.07
C GLU A 324 -3.12 19.50 -0.73
N TYR A 325 -2.24 19.07 -1.63
CA TYR A 325 -0.79 19.16 -1.44
C TYR A 325 -0.29 20.60 -1.27
N LYS A 326 -0.84 21.55 -2.03
CA LYS A 326 -0.49 22.98 -1.97
C LYS A 326 -1.38 23.77 -0.99
N ASN A 327 -2.27 23.09 -0.25
CA ASN A 327 -3.20 23.67 0.72
C ASN A 327 -4.11 24.78 0.13
N ILE A 328 -4.61 24.53 -1.08
CA ILE A 328 -5.50 25.42 -1.83
C ILE A 328 -6.95 24.98 -1.57
N LYS A 329 -7.82 25.96 -1.29
CA LYS A 329 -9.25 25.68 -1.13
C LYS A 329 -9.86 25.29 -2.46
N ILE A 330 -10.33 24.05 -2.55
CA ILE A 330 -11.07 23.56 -3.71
C ILE A 330 -12.41 24.32 -3.80
N PRO A 331 -12.79 24.86 -4.96
CA PRO A 331 -14.07 25.57 -5.10
C PRO A 331 -15.27 24.65 -4.86
N ASN A 332 -16.18 25.06 -3.96
CA ASN A 332 -17.38 24.28 -3.65
C ASN A 332 -18.27 24.02 -4.88
N ASP A 333 -18.34 24.97 -5.83
CA ASP A 333 -19.11 24.81 -7.07
C ASP A 333 -18.59 23.64 -7.92
N PHE A 334 -17.27 23.45 -7.97
CA PHE A 334 -16.66 22.31 -8.65
C PHE A 334 -17.05 21.00 -7.96
N LEU A 335 -16.89 20.90 -6.64
CA LEU A 335 -17.22 19.68 -5.90
C LEU A 335 -18.70 19.30 -6.03
N VAL A 336 -19.61 20.26 -5.86
CA VAL A 336 -21.05 20.00 -5.96
C VAL A 336 -21.44 19.53 -7.36
N LYS A 337 -20.96 20.20 -8.41
CA LYS A 337 -21.24 19.81 -9.79
C LYS A 337 -20.62 18.46 -10.13
N PHE A 338 -19.36 18.24 -9.79
CA PHE A 338 -18.65 16.99 -10.07
C PHE A 338 -19.30 15.80 -9.38
N ILE A 339 -19.66 15.93 -8.09
CA ILE A 339 -20.38 14.89 -7.33
C ILE A 339 -21.75 14.64 -7.96
N SER A 340 -22.50 15.70 -8.31
CA SER A 340 -23.81 15.57 -8.95
C SER A 340 -23.74 14.85 -10.30
N ILE A 341 -22.70 15.11 -11.08
CA ILE A 341 -22.44 14.44 -12.36
C ILE A 341 -22.16 12.96 -12.09
N CYS A 342 -21.26 12.64 -11.15
CA CYS A 342 -20.93 11.26 -10.76
C CYS A 342 -22.17 10.45 -10.34
N ILE A 343 -23.04 11.04 -9.51
CA ILE A 343 -24.29 10.42 -9.08
C ILE A 343 -25.24 10.17 -10.27
N SER A 344 -25.47 11.18 -11.10
CA SER A 344 -26.33 11.08 -12.29
C SER A 344 -25.87 9.99 -13.26
N THR A 345 -24.56 9.84 -13.47
CA THR A 345 -24.02 8.77 -14.31
C THR A 345 -24.21 7.38 -13.68
N CYS A 346 -24.09 7.25 -12.36
CA CYS A 346 -24.36 5.99 -11.67
C CYS A 346 -25.85 5.59 -11.76
N GLU A 347 -26.76 6.56 -11.61
CA GLU A 347 -28.21 6.35 -11.73
C GLU A 347 -28.61 5.94 -13.16
N ASN A 348 -28.03 6.58 -14.18
CA ASN A 348 -28.27 6.25 -15.59
C ASN A 348 -27.55 4.95 -16.06
N GLY A 349 -26.49 4.53 -15.38
CA GLY A 349 -25.82 3.25 -15.64
C GLY A 349 -26.67 2.04 -15.20
N SER A 350 -27.47 2.20 -14.14
CA SER A 350 -28.34 1.16 -13.60
C SER A 350 -29.52 0.83 -14.53
N SER A 351 -30.00 1.78 -15.33
CA SER A 351 -31.13 1.60 -16.26
C SER A 351 -30.76 0.96 -17.60
N ASN A 352 -29.48 0.99 -18.00
CA ASN A 352 -29.02 0.53 -19.32
C ASN A 352 -28.22 -0.79 -19.31
N GLY A 353 -28.10 -1.48 -18.18
CA GLY A 353 -27.49 -2.82 -18.12
C GLY A 353 -26.00 -2.87 -18.54
N LEU A 354 -25.31 -1.73 -18.58
CA LEU A 354 -23.86 -1.69 -18.79
C LEU A 354 -23.16 -2.00 -17.47
N ALA A 355 -22.41 -3.09 -17.47
CA ALA A 355 -21.74 -3.67 -16.32
C ALA A 355 -21.00 -2.61 -15.47
N ILE A 356 -21.28 -2.67 -14.17
CA ILE A 356 -20.66 -1.94 -13.06
C ILE A 356 -19.15 -2.27 -12.93
N ASP A 357 -18.59 -3.10 -13.82
CA ASP A 357 -17.18 -3.52 -13.84
C ASP A 357 -16.19 -2.39 -14.16
N ARG A 358 -16.65 -1.21 -14.60
CA ARG A 358 -15.80 -0.01 -14.78
C ARG A 358 -15.71 0.90 -13.55
N LEU A 359 -16.42 0.59 -12.46
CA LEU A 359 -16.53 1.45 -11.27
C LEU A 359 -15.53 1.13 -10.14
N GLY A 360 -14.58 0.21 -10.34
CA GLY A 360 -13.45 0.02 -9.41
C GLY A 360 -12.49 1.23 -9.31
N PHE A 361 -12.77 2.31 -10.05
CA PHE A 361 -12.03 3.56 -9.99
C PHE A 361 -12.56 4.54 -8.93
N PHE A 362 -13.84 4.49 -8.54
CA PHE A 362 -14.41 5.46 -7.58
C PHE A 362 -13.90 5.26 -6.15
N ASP A 363 -13.49 4.04 -5.77
CA ASP A 363 -12.89 3.74 -4.47
C ASP A 363 -11.53 4.45 -4.25
N VAL A 364 -10.91 4.98 -5.31
CA VAL A 364 -9.64 5.73 -5.26
C VAL A 364 -9.84 7.24 -5.12
N PHE A 365 -11.07 7.74 -5.27
CA PHE A 365 -11.36 9.19 -5.32
C PHE A 365 -11.81 9.81 -4.00
N PHE A 366 -12.14 8.99 -2.99
CA PHE A 366 -12.70 9.44 -1.72
C PHE A 366 -11.89 8.97 -0.49
N LEU A 367 -10.66 8.49 -0.69
CA LEU A 367 -9.65 8.22 0.34
C LEU A 367 -8.49 9.21 0.19
#